data_AF-A0A9Q0YVS7-F1
#
_entry.id   AF-A0A9Q0YVS7-F1
#
_cell.length_a   1.000
_cell.length_b   1.000
_cell.length_c   1.000
_cell.angle_alpha   90.00
_cell.angle_beta   90.00
_cell.angle_gamma   90.00
#
_symmetry.space_group_name_H-M   'P 1'
#
loop_
_entity.id
_entity.type
_entity.pdbx_description
1 polymer ?
#
loop_
_entity_poly.entity_id
_entity_poly.type
_entity_poly.pdbx_seq_one_letter_code
_entity_poly.pdbx_strand_id
1 'polypeptide(L)'
;MYLMEVDRVLRPGGYWILSGPPINWKTYYQTWKRSKADLQAEQRKIEELAESLCWEKKYEKGDIAIFRKKVNEKNCPRKSASVCESKGADDVW
;
A
#
# COMPACT_ATOMS: atom_id res chain seq x y z
N MET A 1 -4.81 -7.12 -1.44
CA MET A 1 -5.34 -7.67 -0.18
C MET A 1 -4.35 -7.59 0.97
N TYR A 2 -3.07 -7.93 0.79
CA TYR A 2 -2.08 -7.95 1.89
C TYR A 2 -1.83 -6.60 2.58
N LEU A 3 -1.76 -5.48 1.84
CA LEU A 3 -1.41 -4.18 2.45
C LEU A 3 -2.46 -3.67 3.45
N MET A 4 -3.73 -4.00 3.25
CA MET A 4 -4.82 -3.59 4.16
C MET A 4 -4.73 -4.31 5.51
N GLU A 5 -4.36 -5.59 5.51
CA GLU A 5 -4.13 -6.33 6.76
C GLU A 5 -2.93 -5.78 7.52
N VAL A 6 -1.85 -5.43 6.80
CA VAL A 6 -0.69 -4.77 7.43
C VAL A 6 -1.09 -3.42 8.00
N ASP A 7 -1.92 -2.63 7.30
CA ASP A 7 -2.40 -1.34 7.81
C ASP A 7 -3.25 -1.44 9.08
N ARG A 8 -4.08 -2.49 9.19
CA ARG A 8 -4.85 -2.75 10.40
C ARG A 8 -3.96 -3.01 11.62
N VAL A 9 -2.82 -3.67 11.44
CA VAL A 9 -1.90 -4.05 12.54
C VAL A 9 -0.87 -2.96 12.85
N LEU A 10 -0.42 -2.21 11.85
CA LEU A 10 0.65 -1.23 12.00
C LEU A 10 0.14 0.07 12.65
N ARG A 11 0.71 0.43 13.80
CA ARG A 11 0.42 1.69 14.49
C ARG A 11 0.99 2.91 13.75
N PRO A 12 0.42 4.11 13.91
CA PRO A 12 0.97 5.35 13.37
C PRO A 12 2.46 5.52 13.72
N GLY A 13 3.27 5.94 12.75
CA GLY A 13 4.72 6.06 12.88
C GLY A 13 5.49 4.75 12.66
N GLY A 14 4.82 3.61 12.55
CA GLY A 14 5.42 2.33 12.22
C GLY A 14 5.94 2.27 10.79
N TYR A 15 6.81 1.29 10.54
CA TYR A 15 7.47 1.07 9.26
C TYR A 15 7.03 -0.26 8.65
N TRP A 16 6.88 -0.26 7.33
CA TRP A 16 6.70 -1.46 6.53
C TRP A 16 7.79 -1.51 5.47
N ILE A 17 8.41 -2.67 5.34
CA ILE A 17 9.49 -2.91 4.41
C ILE A 17 8.99 -3.89 3.36
N LEU A 18 8.99 -3.47 2.10
CA LEU A 18 8.73 -4.31 0.95
C LEU A 18 10.07 -4.64 0.29
N SER A 19 10.40 -5.92 0.19
CA SER A 19 11.60 -6.38 -0.51
C SER A 19 11.26 -7.35 -1.63
N GLY A 20 11.90 -7.17 -2.79
CA GLY A 20 11.68 -7.97 -4.00
C GLY A 20 10.79 -7.30 -5.05
N PRO A 21 10.33 -8.04 -6.06
CA PRO A 21 9.46 -7.50 -7.11
C PRO A 21 8.20 -6.86 -6.50
N PRO A 22 7.73 -5.70 -7.00
CA PRO A 22 8.21 -4.99 -8.18
C PRO A 22 9.34 -3.97 -7.91
N ILE A 23 9.86 -3.84 -6.69
CA ILE A 23 10.90 -2.84 -6.39
C ILE A 23 12.15 -3.14 -7.21
N ASN A 24 12.77 -2.11 -7.79
CA ASN A 24 13.94 -2.23 -8.68
C ASN A 24 13.71 -3.10 -9.94
N TRP A 25 12.47 -3.14 -10.44
CA TRP A 25 12.13 -3.84 -11.68
C TRP A 25 12.96 -3.41 -12.89
N LYS A 26 13.44 -2.15 -12.93
CA LYS A 26 14.29 -1.65 -14.02
C LYS A 26 15.56 -2.48 -14.21
N THR A 27 16.10 -3.02 -13.12
CA THR A 27 17.33 -3.81 -13.12
C THR A 27 17.05 -5.30 -13.33
N TYR A 28 15.96 -5.83 -12.75
CA TYR A 28 15.72 -7.27 -12.65
C TYR A 28 14.59 -7.83 -13.54
N TYR A 29 13.92 -7.00 -14.36
CA TYR A 29 12.77 -7.47 -15.17
C TYR A 29 13.09 -8.68 -16.07
N GLN A 30 14.31 -8.77 -16.61
CA GLN A 30 14.76 -9.88 -17.45
C GLN A 30 14.89 -11.17 -16.64
N THR A 31 15.47 -11.09 -15.44
CA THR A 31 15.66 -12.23 -14.53
C THR A 31 14.32 -12.81 -14.07
N TRP A 32 13.33 -11.94 -13.83
CA TRP A 32 12.00 -12.35 -13.39
C TRP A 32 11.08 -12.80 -14.53
N LYS A 33 11.55 -12.75 -15.79
CA LYS A 33 10.76 -13.10 -16.99
C LYS A 33 9.39 -12.39 -17.02
N ARG A 34 9.33 -11.15 -16.54
CA ARG A 34 8.11 -10.33 -16.45
C ARG A 34 8.24 -9.10 -17.34
N SER A 35 7.10 -8.57 -17.81
CA SER A 35 7.12 -7.35 -18.61
C SER A 35 7.38 -6.12 -17.74
N LYS A 36 8.05 -5.12 -18.32
CA LYS A 36 8.26 -3.82 -17.65
C LYS A 36 6.93 -3.15 -17.28
N ALA A 37 5.94 -3.27 -18.15
CA ALA A 37 4.61 -2.68 -17.96
C ALA A 37 3.90 -3.31 -16.75
N ASP A 38 3.96 -4.63 -16.60
CA ASP A 38 3.33 -5.33 -15.47
C ASP A 38 3.98 -4.92 -14.14
N LEU A 39 5.30 -4.93 -14.07
CA LEU A 39 6.03 -4.56 -12.86
C LEU A 39 5.81 -3.09 -12.48
N GLN A 40 5.79 -2.20 -13.47
CA GLN A 40 5.48 -0.78 -13.25
C GLN A 40 4.04 -0.61 -12.76
N ALA A 41 3.08 -1.32 -13.35
CA ALA A 41 1.68 -1.27 -12.93
C ALA A 41 1.49 -1.83 -11.52
N GLU A 42 2.18 -2.92 -11.16
CA GLU A 42 2.18 -3.48 -9.80
C GLU A 42 2.77 -2.49 -8.79
N GLN A 43 3.93 -1.89 -9.09
CA GLN A 43 4.54 -0.90 -8.20
C GLN A 43 3.62 0.30 -8.00
N ARG A 44 3.05 0.82 -9.09
CA ARG A 44 2.12 1.95 -9.05
C ARG A 44 0.89 1.64 -8.18
N LYS A 45 0.29 0.46 -8.32
CA LYS A 45 -0.85 0.03 -7.47
C LYS A 45 -0.48 -0.02 -5.99
N ILE A 46 0.74 -0.46 -5.65
CA ILE A 46 1.22 -0.49 -4.26
C ILE A 46 1.37 0.93 -3.72
N GLU A 47 1.97 1.83 -4.50
CA GLU A 47 2.18 3.23 -4.11
C GLU A 47 0.85 3.98 -3.96
N GLU A 48 -0.08 3.81 -4.89
CA GLU A 48 -1.44 4.40 -4.81
C GLU A 48 -2.21 3.87 -3.59
N LEU A 49 -2.11 2.58 -3.30
CA LEU A 49 -2.74 1.99 -2.13
C LEU A 49 -2.10 2.50 -0.84
N ALA A 50 -0.77 2.54 -0.77
CA ALA A 50 -0.04 3.08 0.37
C ALA A 50 -0.42 4.55 0.63
N GLU A 51 -0.48 5.37 -0.42
CA GLU A 51 -0.91 6.77 -0.33
C GLU A 51 -2.34 6.89 0.20
N SER A 52 -3.28 6.07 -0.31
CA SER A 52 -4.67 6.04 0.16
C SER A 52 -4.81 5.65 1.64
N LEU A 53 -3.88 4.85 2.16
CA LEU A 53 -3.81 4.42 3.56
C LEU A 53 -3.04 5.40 4.45
N CYS A 54 -2.61 6.54 3.91
CA CYS A 54 -1.82 7.57 4.61
C CYS A 54 -0.37 7.15 4.90
N TRP A 55 0.22 6.35 4.03
CA TRP A 55 1.61 5.94 4.15
C TRP A 55 2.48 6.79 3.23
N GLU A 56 3.71 7.03 3.67
CA GLU A 56 4.72 7.74 2.89
C GLU A 56 5.88 6.81 2.56
N LYS A 57 6.32 6.79 1.30
CA LYS A 57 7.56 6.09 0.92
C LYS A 57 8.74 6.93 1.40
N LYS A 58 9.49 6.42 2.37
CA LYS A 58 10.65 7.10 2.95
C LYS A 58 11.95 6.80 2.22
N TYR A 59 12.08 5.57 1.75
CA TYR A 59 13.32 5.11 1.14
C TYR A 59 13.03 4.06 0.08
N GLU A 60 13.81 4.09 -1.00
CA GLU A 60 13.84 3.06 -2.02
C GLU A 60 15.30 2.90 -2.46
N LYS A 61 15.88 1.73 -2.24
CA LYS A 61 17.26 1.43 -2.64
C LYS A 61 17.43 -0.05 -2.92
N GLY A 62 17.99 -0.34 -4.09
CA GLY A 62 18.09 -1.72 -4.56
C GLY A 62 16.72 -2.37 -4.47
N ASP A 63 16.66 -3.58 -3.94
CA ASP A 63 15.43 -4.38 -3.93
C ASP A 63 14.56 -4.13 -2.70
N ILE A 64 14.64 -2.94 -2.10
CA ILE A 64 13.96 -2.59 -0.84
C ILE A 64 13.28 -1.23 -0.96
N ALA A 65 12.00 -1.18 -0.61
CA ALA A 65 11.23 0.03 -0.37
C ALA A 65 10.73 0.07 1.07
N ILE A 66 10.91 1.22 1.72
CA ILE A 66 10.49 1.47 3.10
C ILE A 66 9.35 2.49 3.08
N PHE A 67 8.22 2.08 3.65
CA PHE A 67 7.06 2.92 3.85
C PHE A 67 6.89 3.20 5.34
N ARG A 68 6.46 4.42 5.68
CA ARG A 68 6.13 4.82 7.03
C ARG A 68 4.67 5.25 7.09
N LYS A 69 3.93 4.72 8.05
CA LYS A 69 2.56 5.19 8.32
C LYS A 69 2.65 6.57 8.96
N LYS A 70 1.94 7.57 8.41
CA LYS A 70 1.97 8.93 8.94
C LYS A 70 1.51 8.95 10.41
N VAL A 71 2.21 9.72 11.23
CA VAL A 71 1.90 9.88 12.68
C VAL A 71 0.67 10.77 12.88
N ASN A 72 0.47 11.75 12.00
CA ASN A 72 -0.61 12.72 12.09
C ASN A 72 -1.66 12.44 11.02
N GLU A 73 -2.87 12.04 11.44
CA GLU A 73 -4.01 11.78 10.56
C GLU A 73 -4.67 13.06 10.02
N LYS A 74 -4.37 14.22 10.61
CA LYS A 74 -5.02 15.51 10.29
C LYS A 74 -4.90 15.94 8.82
N ASN A 75 -3.84 15.50 8.13
CA ASN A 75 -3.60 15.82 6.70
C ASN A 75 -3.82 14.61 5.78
N CYS A 76 -4.54 13.58 6.24
CA CYS A 76 -4.85 12.46 5.38
C CYS A 76 -6.34 12.12 5.44
N PRO A 77 -7.11 12.50 4.41
CA PRO A 77 -8.46 12.00 4.25
C PRO A 77 -8.35 10.53 3.87
N ARG A 78 -8.37 9.63 4.87
CA ARG A 78 -8.56 8.21 4.60
C ARG A 78 -9.84 8.10 3.80
N LYS A 79 -9.76 7.59 2.57
CA LYS A 79 -10.95 7.04 1.92
C LYS A 79 -11.35 5.89 2.82
N SER A 80 -12.39 6.06 3.62
CA SER A 80 -12.98 4.94 4.34
C SER A 80 -13.20 3.87 3.29
N ALA A 81 -12.60 2.69 3.50
CA ALA A 81 -13.01 1.54 2.72
C ALA A 81 -14.53 1.47 2.94
N SER A 82 -15.32 1.55 1.88
CA SER A 82 -16.78 1.42 1.91
C SER A 82 -17.11 -0.03 2.27
N VAL A 83 -16.75 -0.45 3.46
CA VAL A 83 -16.99 -1.80 4.01
C VAL A 83 -18.27 -1.80 4.82
N CYS A 84 -18.81 -0.62 5.15
CA CYS A 84 -20.11 -0.49 5.79
C CYS A 84 -20.91 0.65 5.15
N GLU A 85 -21.49 0.41 3.99
CA GLU A 85 -22.87 0.87 3.84
C GLU A 85 -23.69 -0.12 4.66
N SER A 86 -23.95 0.21 5.93
CA SER A 86 -25.02 -0.45 6.65
C SER A 86 -26.28 -0.18 5.84
N LYS A 87 -26.76 -1.17 5.06
CA LYS A 87 -28.18 -1.21 4.72
C LYS A 87 -28.91 -1.13 6.06
N GLY A 88 -29.80 -0.15 6.18
CA GLY A 88 -30.31 0.38 7.44
C GLY A 88 -30.65 -0.70 8.47
N ALA A 89 -30.53 -0.33 9.74
CA ALA A 89 -30.92 -1.16 10.89
C ALA A 89 -32.44 -1.42 10.99
N ASP A 90 -33.19 -1.20 9.90
CA ASP A 90 -34.64 -1.21 9.84
C ASP A 90 -35.21 -2.48 9.16
N ASP A 91 -34.37 -3.40 8.67
CA ASP A 91 -34.79 -4.70 8.12
C ASP A 91 -34.69 -5.86 9.13
N VAL A 92 -34.77 -5.55 10.43
CA VAL A 92 -35.08 -6.53 11.48
C VAL A 92 -36.42 -6.11 12.06
N TRP A 93 -37.50 -6.61 11.46
CA TRP A 93 -38.80 -7.05 12.01
C TRP A 93 -39.86 -7.04 10.92
#